data_AF-A0A1H4HNI4-F1
#
_entry.id   AF-A0A1H4HNI4-F1
#
_cell.length_a   1.000
_cell.length_b   1.000
_cell.length_c   1.000
_cell.angle_alpha   90.00
_cell.angle_beta   90.00
_cell.angle_gamma   90.00
#
_symmetry.space_group_name_H-M   'P 1'
#
loop_
_entity.id
_entity.type
_entity.pdbx_description
1 polymer ?
#
loop_
_entity_poly.entity_id
_entity_poly.type
_entity_poly.pdbx_seq_one_letter_code
_entity_poly.pdbx_strand_id
1 'polypeptide(L)'
;MRKKIISIVLAIWVLMIVISVVLLFLPRTIHLDGVGVKYRLGGEDNREPEQTVHIKMDGKRYLTTSGDYIFKGTIDIEGEPFPVPEDQKMLKIRFHKGYGSMEYIIFENGKTDIFLYGTLFVDRAFSKLTIAISEKDSNEEQNSKSWSAEDGLMLSMPATNRSEAIQLSNELMETYLGGDTLK
;
A
#
# COMPACT_ATOMS: atom_id res chain seq x y z
N MET A 1 0.63 -31.52 46.09
CA MET A 1 1.06 -30.11 45.93
C MET A 1 1.75 -29.85 44.59
N ARG A 2 2.78 -30.61 44.21
CA ARG A 2 3.47 -30.47 42.89
C ARG A 2 2.54 -30.48 41.67
N LYS A 3 1.56 -31.39 41.61
CA LYS A 3 0.57 -31.45 40.51
C LYS A 3 -0.29 -30.18 40.39
N LYS A 4 -0.62 -29.52 41.51
CA LYS A 4 -1.38 -28.25 41.52
C LYS A 4 -0.51 -27.08 41.03
N ILE A 5 0.76 -27.05 41.44
CA ILE A 5 1.72 -26.04 40.97
C ILE A 5 1.95 -26.18 39.46
N ILE A 6 2.15 -27.39 38.95
CA ILE A 6 2.31 -27.65 37.51
C ILE A 6 1.06 -27.21 36.73
N SER A 7 -0.14 -27.51 37.24
CA SER A 7 -1.40 -27.09 36.62
C SER A 7 -1.55 -25.56 36.55
N ILE A 8 -1.13 -24.83 37.58
CA ILE A 8 -1.19 -23.36 37.62
C ILE A 8 -0.19 -22.77 36.63
N VAL A 9 1.05 -23.28 36.61
CA VAL A 9 2.08 -22.82 35.65
C VAL A 9 1.62 -23.05 34.21
N LEU A 10 1.02 -24.22 33.91
CA LEU A 10 0.48 -24.51 32.60
C LEU A 10 -0.66 -23.56 32.21
N ALA A 11 -1.58 -23.26 33.15
CA ALA A 11 -2.68 -22.33 32.90
C ALA A 11 -2.17 -20.91 32.61
N ILE A 12 -1.14 -20.44 33.32
CA ILE A 12 -0.50 -19.14 33.05
C ILE A 12 0.15 -19.12 31.66
N TRP A 13 0.85 -20.18 31.27
CA TRP A 13 1.44 -20.30 29.94
C TRP A 13 0.39 -20.25 28.83
N VAL A 14 -0.71 -21.00 28.98
CA VAL A 14 -1.82 -20.96 28.02
C VAL A 14 -2.42 -19.56 27.95
N LEU A 15 -2.62 -18.91 29.09
CA LEU A 15 -3.13 -17.53 29.14
C LEU A 15 -2.21 -16.55 28.40
N MET A 16 -0.89 -16.64 28.59
CA MET A 16 0.08 -15.79 27.86
C MET A 16 0.03 -16.03 26.36
N ILE A 17 -0.12 -17.28 25.90
CA ILE A 17 -0.26 -17.60 24.48
C ILE A 17 -1.55 -16.98 23.92
N VAL A 18 -2.67 -17.14 24.61
CA VAL A 18 -3.96 -16.55 24.18
C VAL A 18 -3.85 -15.02 24.08
N ILE A 19 -3.29 -14.36 25.10
CA ILE A 19 -3.09 -12.91 25.09
C ILE A 19 -2.21 -12.49 23.91
N SER A 20 -1.08 -13.19 23.69
CA SER A 20 -0.17 -12.89 22.58
C SER A 20 -0.88 -12.99 21.22
N VAL A 21 -1.66 -14.06 21.01
CA VAL A 21 -2.45 -14.24 19.78
C VAL A 21 -3.46 -13.11 19.60
N VAL A 22 -4.20 -12.74 20.65
CA VAL A 22 -5.18 -11.64 20.58
C VAL A 22 -4.50 -10.31 20.22
N LEU A 23 -3.32 -10.03 20.81
CA LEU A 23 -2.56 -8.81 20.50
C LEU A 23 -2.10 -8.72 19.05
N LEU A 24 -1.96 -9.83 18.32
CA LEU A 24 -1.64 -9.82 16.90
C LEU A 24 -2.79 -9.32 16.01
N PHE A 25 -4.05 -9.53 16.44
CA PHE A 25 -5.25 -9.13 15.70
C PHE A 25 -5.75 -7.72 16.03
N LEU A 26 -5.20 -7.07 17.06
CA LEU A 26 -5.55 -5.69 17.38
C LEU A 26 -5.12 -4.76 16.23
N PRO A 27 -5.98 -3.77 15.87
CA PRO A 27 -5.65 -2.82 14.83
C PRO A 27 -4.44 -1.99 15.22
N ARG A 28 -3.51 -1.82 14.29
CA ARG A 28 -2.34 -0.96 14.48
C ARG A 28 -2.56 0.35 13.75
N THR A 29 -2.39 1.46 14.46
CA THR A 29 -2.40 2.79 13.85
C THR A 29 -1.18 2.93 12.95
N ILE A 30 -1.42 3.42 11.74
CA ILE A 30 -0.40 3.79 10.76
C ILE A 30 -0.41 5.31 10.69
N HIS A 31 0.77 5.90 10.88
CA HIS A 31 1.04 7.30 10.62
C HIS A 31 2.37 7.34 9.88
N LEU A 32 2.29 7.52 8.58
CA LEU A 32 3.42 7.57 7.69
C LEU A 32 3.39 8.94 7.03
N ASP A 33 4.47 9.69 7.20
CA ASP A 33 4.57 11.06 6.73
C ASP A 33 6.01 11.28 6.26
N GLY A 34 6.20 11.57 4.98
CA GLY A 34 7.55 11.60 4.42
C GLY A 34 7.63 12.00 2.96
N VAL A 35 8.88 11.99 2.47
CA VAL A 35 9.22 12.39 1.12
C VAL A 35 9.47 11.16 0.26
N GLY A 36 8.81 11.12 -0.89
CA GLY A 36 9.01 10.14 -1.94
C GLY A 36 9.41 10.79 -3.26
N VAL A 37 9.61 9.92 -4.25
CA VAL A 37 9.90 10.32 -5.63
C VAL A 37 8.87 9.68 -6.54
N LYS A 38 8.26 10.51 -7.38
CA LYS A 38 7.46 10.08 -8.53
C LYS A 38 8.36 10.03 -9.76
N TYR A 39 8.31 8.92 -10.48
CA TYR A 39 9.23 8.64 -11.58
C TYR A 39 8.59 7.72 -12.63
N ARG A 40 9.08 7.84 -13.86
CA ARG A 40 8.73 6.98 -15.00
C ARG A 40 9.75 5.84 -15.12
N LEU A 41 9.27 4.61 -15.32
CA LEU A 41 10.12 3.46 -15.64
C LEU A 41 10.68 3.54 -17.07
N GLY A 42 11.70 2.74 -17.36
CA GLY A 42 12.28 2.63 -18.69
C GLY A 42 13.61 3.35 -18.86
N GLY A 43 14.07 3.43 -20.11
CA GLY A 43 15.39 3.94 -20.49
C GLY A 43 15.54 5.46 -20.32
N GLU A 44 16.78 5.95 -20.41
CA GLU A 44 17.12 7.38 -20.23
C GLU A 44 16.36 8.32 -21.19
N ASP A 45 15.92 7.81 -22.33
CA ASP A 45 15.26 8.58 -23.38
C ASP A 45 13.76 8.88 -23.09
N ASN A 46 13.13 8.14 -22.15
CA ASN A 46 11.74 8.33 -21.73
C ASN A 46 11.62 9.04 -20.35
N ARG A 47 12.65 9.78 -19.94
CA ARG A 47 12.70 10.47 -18.65
C ARG A 47 11.75 11.67 -18.63
N GLU A 48 10.53 11.45 -18.15
CA GLU A 48 9.84 12.52 -17.44
C GLU A 48 10.69 12.95 -16.24
N PRO A 49 10.77 14.27 -15.94
CA PRO A 49 11.53 14.75 -14.80
C PRO A 49 11.01 14.10 -13.52
N GLU A 50 11.93 13.58 -12.70
CA GLU A 50 11.57 13.05 -11.39
C GLU A 50 10.98 14.18 -10.54
N GLN A 51 9.90 13.84 -9.82
CA GLN A 51 9.22 14.79 -8.97
C GLN A 51 9.31 14.32 -7.52
N THR A 52 9.94 15.12 -6.68
CA THR A 52 9.87 14.96 -5.24
C THR A 52 8.45 15.28 -4.79
N VAL A 53 7.84 14.35 -4.06
CA VAL A 53 6.45 14.46 -3.59
C VAL A 53 6.39 14.12 -2.12
N HIS A 54 5.62 14.89 -1.35
CA HIS A 54 5.32 14.56 0.03
C HIS A 54 4.09 13.66 0.09
N ILE A 55 4.17 12.57 0.85
CA ILE A 55 3.10 11.59 0.96
C ILE A 55 2.77 11.39 2.43
N LYS A 56 1.47 11.42 2.71
CA LYS A 56 0.94 11.19 4.05
C LYS A 56 -0.09 10.07 4.01
N MET A 57 0.09 9.06 4.85
CA MET A 57 -0.80 7.92 4.99
C MET A 57 -1.18 7.76 6.47
N ASP A 58 -2.47 7.94 6.73
CA ASP A 58 -3.04 7.93 8.07
C ASP A 58 -4.16 6.93 8.17
N GLY A 59 -4.10 6.02 9.14
CA GLY A 59 -5.19 5.06 9.30
C GLY A 59 -4.90 3.93 10.26
N LYS A 60 -5.57 2.81 10.03
CA LYS A 60 -5.42 1.58 10.80
C LYS A 60 -5.25 0.38 9.89
N ARG A 61 -4.31 -0.49 10.25
CA ARG A 61 -4.07 -1.77 9.62
C ARG A 61 -4.66 -2.89 10.49
N TYR A 62 -5.46 -3.76 9.87
CA TYR A 62 -6.14 -4.89 10.48
C TYR A 62 -5.55 -6.19 9.89
N LEU A 63 -5.16 -7.13 10.74
CA LEU A 63 -4.76 -8.47 10.32
C LEU A 63 -6.01 -9.31 10.03
N THR A 64 -6.03 -10.00 8.90
CA THR A 64 -7.08 -10.94 8.54
C THR A 64 -6.70 -12.36 8.98
N THR A 65 -7.68 -13.27 9.02
CA THR A 65 -7.45 -14.67 9.36
C THR A 65 -6.60 -15.43 8.34
N SER A 66 -6.48 -14.93 7.10
CA SER A 66 -5.58 -15.49 6.07
C SER A 66 -4.13 -15.02 6.20
N GLY A 67 -3.82 -14.11 7.13
CA GLY A 67 -2.50 -13.50 7.26
C GLY A 67 -2.31 -12.22 6.43
N ASP A 68 -3.28 -11.86 5.61
CA ASP A 68 -3.32 -10.63 4.82
C ASP A 68 -3.71 -9.41 5.67
N TYR A 69 -3.52 -8.21 5.14
CA TYR A 69 -3.86 -6.96 5.82
C TYR A 69 -5.00 -6.20 5.15
N ILE A 70 -5.78 -5.49 5.96
CA ILE A 70 -6.71 -4.46 5.48
C ILE A 70 -6.25 -3.12 6.04
N PHE A 71 -6.06 -2.13 5.18
CA PHE A 71 -5.87 -0.75 5.58
C PHE A 71 -7.21 -0.01 5.50
N LYS A 72 -7.49 0.83 6.51
CA LYS A 72 -8.57 1.81 6.47
C LYS A 72 -8.02 3.16 6.89
N GLY A 73 -8.11 4.16 6.02
CA GLY A 73 -7.50 5.45 6.26
C GLY A 73 -7.49 6.35 5.04
N THR A 74 -6.69 7.40 5.09
CA THR A 74 -6.47 8.33 3.98
C THR A 74 -5.03 8.23 3.49
N ILE A 75 -4.84 8.53 2.21
CA ILE A 75 -3.54 8.71 1.59
C ILE A 75 -3.62 10.01 0.82
N ASP A 76 -2.76 10.96 1.17
CA ASP A 76 -2.63 12.26 0.51
C ASP A 76 -1.26 12.33 -0.14
N ILE A 77 -1.24 12.77 -1.40
CA ILE A 77 -0.02 12.93 -2.20
C ILE A 77 0.03 14.39 -2.65
N GLU A 78 1.05 15.11 -2.23
CA GLU A 78 1.19 16.53 -2.56
C GLU A 78 1.32 16.73 -4.08
N GLY A 79 0.55 17.69 -4.61
CA GLY A 79 0.55 18.02 -6.04
C GLY A 79 -0.34 17.12 -6.90
N GLU A 80 -0.99 16.10 -6.32
CA GLU A 80 -1.93 15.21 -7.02
C GLU A 80 -3.38 15.54 -6.64
N PRO A 81 -4.17 16.17 -7.54
CA PRO A 81 -5.58 16.39 -7.30
C PRO A 81 -6.34 15.08 -7.52
N PHE A 82 -6.79 14.44 -6.44
CA PHE A 82 -7.76 13.35 -6.55
C PHE A 82 -9.14 13.95 -6.85
N PRO A 83 -9.82 13.52 -7.93
CA PRO A 83 -11.20 13.93 -8.24
C PRO A 83 -12.20 13.18 -7.33
N VAL A 84 -11.92 13.17 -6.03
CA VAL A 84 -12.68 12.46 -5.01
C VAL A 84 -13.14 13.50 -3.98
N PRO A 85 -14.44 13.60 -3.70
CA PRO A 85 -14.96 14.47 -2.64
C PRO A 85 -14.26 14.21 -1.30
N GLU A 86 -13.99 15.27 -0.52
CA GLU A 86 -13.25 15.18 0.75
C GLU A 86 -13.85 14.18 1.74
N ASP A 87 -15.18 14.10 1.81
CA ASP A 87 -15.93 13.17 2.67
C ASP A 87 -15.84 11.70 2.20
N GLN A 88 -15.29 11.46 1.01
CA GLN A 88 -15.18 10.16 0.35
C GLN A 88 -13.73 9.71 0.13
N LYS A 89 -12.74 10.43 0.67
CA LYS A 89 -11.31 10.07 0.60
C LYS A 89 -10.90 8.89 1.50
N MET A 90 -11.82 8.32 2.29
CA MET A 90 -11.55 7.18 3.14
C MET A 90 -11.37 5.91 2.30
N LEU A 91 -10.14 5.41 2.25
CA LEU A 91 -9.78 4.18 1.55
C LEU A 91 -10.01 2.95 2.42
N LYS A 92 -10.35 1.84 1.76
CA LYS A 92 -10.33 0.50 2.33
C LYS A 92 -9.58 -0.44 1.39
N ILE A 93 -8.29 -0.62 1.62
CA ILE A 93 -7.43 -1.44 0.77
C ILE A 93 -7.25 -2.81 1.41
N ARG A 94 -7.61 -3.87 0.68
CA ARG A 94 -7.28 -5.24 1.06
C ARG A 94 -5.98 -5.62 0.36
N PHE A 95 -4.97 -5.92 1.15
CA PHE A 95 -3.69 -6.40 0.64
C PHE A 95 -3.73 -7.90 0.46
N HIS A 96 -3.15 -8.39 -0.63
CA HIS A 96 -2.82 -9.78 -0.82
C HIS A 96 -1.34 -9.87 -1.14
N LYS A 97 -0.57 -10.65 -0.37
CA LYS A 97 0.89 -10.77 -0.54
C LYS A 97 1.64 -9.42 -0.60
N GLY A 98 1.17 -8.42 0.17
CA GLY A 98 1.85 -7.12 0.31
C GLY A 98 1.39 -6.02 -0.65
N TYR A 99 0.42 -6.27 -1.53
CA TYR A 99 -0.11 -5.25 -2.44
C TYR A 99 -1.64 -5.25 -2.52
N GLY A 100 -2.23 -4.10 -2.89
CA GLY A 100 -3.69 -3.95 -3.03
C GLY A 100 -4.09 -2.76 -3.91
N SER A 101 -5.32 -2.79 -4.43
CA SER A 101 -5.88 -1.71 -5.25
C SER A 101 -6.14 -0.46 -4.43
N MET A 102 -5.60 0.68 -4.86
CA MET A 102 -5.92 2.02 -4.34
C MET A 102 -7.05 2.61 -5.18
N GLU A 103 -8.27 2.26 -4.80
CA GLU A 103 -9.51 2.67 -5.44
C GLU A 103 -10.40 3.44 -4.46
N TYR A 104 -10.98 4.52 -4.94
CA TYR A 104 -11.94 5.34 -4.21
C TYR A 104 -13.33 5.07 -4.78
N ILE A 105 -14.28 4.77 -3.90
CA ILE A 105 -15.68 4.61 -4.27
C ILE A 105 -16.35 5.97 -4.09
N ILE A 106 -16.82 6.55 -5.18
CA ILE A 106 -17.45 7.86 -5.23
C ILE A 106 -18.96 7.67 -5.39
N PHE A 107 -19.74 8.32 -4.54
CA PHE A 107 -21.19 8.37 -4.59
C PHE A 107 -21.64 9.81 -4.85
N GLU A 108 -22.15 10.05 -6.05
CA GLU A 108 -22.68 11.35 -6.46
C GLU A 108 -24.01 11.18 -7.19
N ASN A 109 -25.03 11.95 -6.79
CA ASN A 109 -26.34 11.99 -7.45
C ASN A 109 -26.99 10.60 -7.63
N GLY A 110 -26.79 9.69 -6.67
CA GLY A 110 -27.32 8.33 -6.72
C GLY A 110 -26.60 7.37 -7.66
N LYS A 111 -25.45 7.78 -8.23
CA LYS A 111 -24.55 6.94 -9.01
C LYS A 111 -23.31 6.58 -8.20
N THR A 112 -22.83 5.36 -8.39
CA THR A 112 -21.56 4.90 -7.85
C THR A 112 -20.53 4.92 -8.96
N ASP A 113 -19.41 5.59 -8.73
CA ASP A 113 -18.24 5.60 -9.59
C ASP A 113 -17.01 5.06 -8.83
N ILE A 114 -16.00 4.62 -9.56
CA ILE A 114 -14.75 4.09 -9.00
C ILE A 114 -13.59 4.85 -9.61
N PHE A 115 -12.89 5.60 -8.77
CA PHE A 115 -11.62 6.21 -9.15
C PHE A 115 -10.46 5.30 -8.75
N LEU A 116 -9.89 4.59 -9.72
CA LEU A 116 -8.64 3.85 -9.55
C LEU A 116 -7.44 4.79 -9.72
N TYR A 117 -6.62 4.89 -8.68
CA TYR A 117 -5.33 5.59 -8.73
C TYR A 117 -4.20 4.67 -9.14
N GLY A 118 -4.15 3.45 -8.58
CA GLY A 118 -3.06 2.53 -8.83
C GLY A 118 -3.06 1.31 -7.93
N THR A 119 -1.98 0.54 -7.99
CA THR A 119 -1.71 -0.56 -7.05
C THR A 119 -0.70 -0.10 -6.00
N LEU A 120 -1.08 -0.19 -4.74
CA LEU A 120 -0.24 0.16 -3.59
C LEU A 120 0.48 -1.09 -3.06
N PHE A 121 1.79 -1.00 -2.93
CA PHE A 121 2.70 -1.98 -2.35
C PHE A 121 3.24 -1.42 -1.05
N VAL A 122 3.28 -2.22 0.00
CA VAL A 122 3.77 -1.80 1.33
C VAL A 122 4.57 -2.90 2.00
N ASP A 123 5.50 -2.51 2.86
CA ASP A 123 6.13 -3.45 3.77
C ASP A 123 5.18 -3.86 4.91
N ARG A 124 5.56 -4.86 5.71
CA ARG A 124 4.72 -5.36 6.80
C ARG A 124 4.41 -4.29 7.85
N ALA A 125 5.31 -3.34 8.07
CA ALA A 125 5.15 -2.28 9.06
C ALA A 125 4.41 -1.05 8.51
N PHE A 126 4.13 -0.96 7.21
CA PHE A 126 3.59 0.24 6.56
C PHE A 126 4.52 1.45 6.79
N SER A 127 5.82 1.19 6.77
CA SER A 127 6.91 2.17 6.88
C SER A 127 7.49 2.55 5.53
N LYS A 128 7.28 1.71 4.51
CA LYS A 128 7.66 1.97 3.12
C LYS A 128 6.48 1.67 2.21
N LEU A 129 6.38 2.42 1.12
CA LEU A 129 5.39 2.18 0.08
C LEU A 129 5.94 2.43 -1.33
N THR A 130 5.30 1.77 -2.28
CA THR A 130 5.42 2.02 -3.71
C THR A 130 4.00 2.00 -4.30
N ILE A 131 3.71 2.92 -5.22
CA ILE A 131 2.47 2.94 -5.98
C ILE A 131 2.81 2.79 -7.46
N ALA A 132 2.26 1.74 -8.07
CA ALA A 132 2.18 1.60 -9.51
C ALA A 132 0.95 2.38 -10.00
N ILE A 133 1.17 3.57 -10.56
CA ILE A 133 0.09 4.51 -10.91
C ILE A 133 -0.57 4.02 -12.20
N SER A 134 -1.90 3.87 -12.15
CA SER A 134 -2.65 3.42 -13.31
C SER A 134 -2.96 4.60 -14.23
N GLU A 135 -2.46 4.53 -15.46
CA GLU A 135 -2.68 5.52 -16.50
C GLU A 135 -3.68 4.98 -17.53
N LYS A 136 -4.36 5.89 -18.23
CA LYS A 136 -5.20 5.47 -19.36
C LYS A 136 -4.29 5.00 -20.47
N ASP A 137 -4.59 3.84 -21.04
CA ASP A 137 -3.87 3.39 -22.22
C ASP A 137 -4.18 4.36 -23.37
N SER A 138 -3.14 4.95 -23.96
CA SER A 138 -3.26 5.89 -25.08
C SER A 138 -3.89 5.26 -26.33
N ASN A 139 -3.96 3.93 -26.41
CA ASN A 139 -4.40 3.18 -27.58
C ASN A 139 -5.77 2.49 -27.44
N GLU A 140 -6.45 2.59 -26.30
CA GLU A 140 -7.75 1.94 -26.10
C GLU A 140 -8.92 2.95 -26.14
N GLU A 141 -9.92 2.65 -26.99
CA GLU A 141 -11.22 3.37 -27.00
C GLU A 141 -12.02 3.16 -25.70
N GLN A 142 -11.62 2.20 -24.86
CA GLN A 142 -12.22 1.92 -23.56
C GLN A 142 -11.43 2.64 -22.46
N ASN A 143 -12.13 3.21 -21.47
CA ASN A 143 -11.54 3.86 -20.29
C ASN A 143 -10.86 2.86 -19.34
N SER A 144 -10.10 1.90 -19.84
CA SER A 144 -9.27 1.02 -19.01
C SER A 144 -8.06 1.83 -18.52
N LYS A 145 -7.74 1.73 -17.23
CA LYS A 145 -6.48 2.24 -16.69
C LYS A 145 -5.61 1.04 -16.37
N SER A 146 -4.37 1.04 -16.84
CA SER A 146 -3.41 -0.05 -16.64
C SER A 146 -2.05 0.51 -16.21
N TRP A 147 -1.15 -0.38 -15.82
CA TRP A 147 0.23 -0.06 -15.51
C TRP A 147 1.14 -1.11 -16.16
N SER A 148 2.29 -0.66 -16.68
CA SER A 148 3.28 -1.47 -17.39
C SER A 148 4.60 -1.49 -16.62
N ALA A 149 5.28 -2.64 -16.58
CA ALA A 149 6.59 -2.76 -15.96
C ALA A 149 7.73 -2.17 -16.82
N GLU A 150 7.46 -1.84 -18.09
CA GLU A 150 8.45 -1.31 -19.03
C GLU A 150 8.61 0.21 -18.90
N ASP A 151 7.49 0.92 -18.74
CA ASP A 151 7.39 2.38 -18.82
C ASP A 151 6.33 2.96 -17.87
N GLY A 152 5.80 2.17 -16.93
CA GLY A 152 4.76 2.63 -16.03
C GLY A 152 5.22 3.75 -15.10
N LEU A 153 4.28 4.63 -14.76
CA LEU A 153 4.50 5.67 -13.77
C LEU A 153 4.46 5.10 -12.35
N MET A 154 5.40 5.52 -11.54
CA MET A 154 5.65 4.98 -10.21
C MET A 154 5.82 6.10 -9.20
N LEU A 155 5.55 5.79 -7.95
CA LEU A 155 5.82 6.67 -6.82
C LEU A 155 6.27 5.83 -5.62
N SER A 156 7.41 6.18 -5.03
CA SER A 156 7.97 5.39 -3.91
C SER A 156 8.41 6.27 -2.77
N MET A 157 8.20 5.78 -1.54
CA MET A 157 8.57 6.46 -0.31
C MET A 157 9.04 5.46 0.75
N PRO A 158 10.12 5.76 1.49
CA PRO A 158 10.98 6.94 1.35
C PRO A 158 11.95 6.81 0.17
N ALA A 159 12.18 7.90 -0.55
CA ALA A 159 13.21 7.98 -1.60
C ALA A 159 13.62 9.43 -1.83
N THR A 160 14.89 9.66 -2.19
CA THR A 160 15.40 11.00 -2.52
C THR A 160 15.71 11.19 -4.00
N ASN A 161 15.81 10.09 -4.75
CA ASN A 161 16.10 10.08 -6.18
C ASN A 161 15.46 8.85 -6.85
N ARG A 162 15.36 8.86 -8.19
CA ARG A 162 14.82 7.75 -8.99
C ARG A 162 15.49 6.40 -8.72
N SER A 163 16.81 6.37 -8.51
CA SER A 163 17.55 5.12 -8.29
C SER A 163 17.11 4.42 -6.99
N GLU A 164 17.04 5.18 -5.90
CA GLU A 164 16.51 4.71 -4.62
C GLU A 164 15.04 4.27 -4.74
N ALA A 165 14.23 5.04 -5.47
CA ALA A 165 12.82 4.74 -5.67
C ALA A 165 12.61 3.42 -6.43
N ILE A 166 13.40 3.16 -7.48
CA ILE A 166 13.38 1.89 -8.22
C ILE A 166 13.83 0.73 -7.37
N GLN A 167 14.92 0.90 -6.60
CA GLN A 167 15.38 -0.14 -5.69
C GLN A 167 14.30 -0.51 -4.67
N LEU A 168 13.65 0.50 -4.10
CA LEU A 168 12.55 0.30 -3.17
C LEU A 168 11.36 -0.41 -3.82
N SER A 169 10.99 -0.03 -5.04
CA SER A 169 9.94 -0.69 -5.79
C SER A 169 10.26 -2.16 -6.07
N ASN A 170 11.49 -2.47 -6.47
CA ASN A 170 11.92 -3.86 -6.64
C ASN A 170 11.85 -4.66 -5.33
N GLU A 171 12.20 -4.06 -4.18
CA GLU A 171 12.05 -4.69 -2.85
C GLU A 171 10.58 -5.00 -2.55
N LEU A 172 9.68 -4.03 -2.72
CA LEU A 172 8.27 -4.17 -2.35
C LEU A 172 7.46 -5.00 -3.35
N MET A 173 7.89 -5.04 -4.61
CA MET A 173 7.19 -5.71 -5.71
C MET A 173 7.78 -7.09 -6.04
N GLU A 174 8.78 -7.59 -5.31
CA GLU A 174 9.48 -8.85 -5.60
C GLU A 174 8.53 -10.03 -5.92
N THR A 175 7.50 -10.23 -5.09
CA THR A 175 6.51 -11.29 -5.29
C THR A 175 5.58 -11.04 -6.47
N TYR A 176 5.31 -9.77 -6.78
CA TYR A 176 4.45 -9.36 -7.90
C TYR A 176 5.16 -9.50 -9.26
N LEU A 177 6.44 -9.17 -9.30
CA LEU A 177 7.27 -9.22 -10.51
C LEU A 177 7.75 -10.64 -10.87
N GLY A 178 7.58 -11.62 -9.98
CA GLY A 178 7.94 -13.01 -10.28
C GLY A 178 9.42 -13.26 -10.57
N GLY A 179 10.31 -12.36 -10.12
CA GLY A 179 11.75 -12.41 -10.36
C GLY A 179 12.28 -11.37 -11.36
N ASP A 180 11.40 -10.65 -12.05
CA ASP A 180 11.80 -9.53 -12.92
C ASP A 180 12.22 -8.29 -12.11
N THR A 181 12.99 -7.40 -12.75
CA THR A 181 13.51 -6.18 -12.12
C THR A 181 13.17 -4.95 -12.96
N LEU A 182 12.65 -3.93 -12.28
CA LEU A 182 12.34 -2.61 -12.83
C LEU A 182 13.61 -1.81 -13.08
N LYS A 183 13.59 -0.96 -14.12
CA LYS A 183 14.72 -0.14 -14.58
C LYS A 183 14.35 1.33 -14.79
#